data_AF-R7VYJ3-F1
#
_entry.id   AF-R7VYJ3-F1
#
_cell.length_a   1.000
_cell.length_b   1.000
_cell.length_c   1.000
_cell.angle_alpha   90.00
_cell.angle_beta   90.00
_cell.angle_gamma   90.00
#
_symmetry.space_group_name_H-M   'P 1'
#
loop_
_entity.id
_entity.type
_entity.pdbx_description
1 polymer ?
#
loop_
_entity_poly.entity_id
_entity_poly.type
_entity_poly.pdbx_seq_one_letter_code
_entity_poly.pdbx_strand_id
1 'polypeptide(L)'
;MAPADAMMEMLQVKGDRRRAEEYYSRAILADPNDGELLSEYARLVWEVHGDEERASSYFHRAARADPHNSHVLAAQAAFLWDTDDGAGPDDDDAMTMSYTGFPAAHPSMASATS
;
A
#
# COMPACT_ATOMS: atom_id res chain seq x y z
N MET A 1 -9.91 18.82 23.51
CA MET A 1 -10.47 17.51 23.12
C MET A 1 -10.83 16.77 24.40
N ALA A 2 -12.12 16.54 24.67
CA ALA A 2 -12.53 15.78 25.86
C ALA A 2 -12.34 14.26 25.60
N PRO A 3 -12.06 13.44 26.62
CA PRO A 3 -11.88 11.99 26.45
C PRO A 3 -13.11 11.30 25.84
N ALA A 4 -14.31 11.90 25.96
CA ALA A 4 -15.54 11.40 25.35
C ALA A 4 -15.60 11.63 23.82
N ASP A 5 -15.04 12.73 23.30
CA ASP A 5 -15.02 13.02 21.85
C ASP A 5 -14.13 12.03 21.09
N ALA A 6 -12.93 11.75 21.62
CA ALA A 6 -12.01 10.78 21.02
C ALA A 6 -12.59 9.36 20.99
N MET A 7 -13.37 8.98 22.01
CA MET A 7 -14.03 7.69 22.06
C MET A 7 -15.19 7.60 21.05
N MET A 8 -15.95 8.69 20.86
CA MET A 8 -17.02 8.77 19.87
C MET A 8 -16.50 8.74 18.43
N GLU A 9 -15.42 9.46 18.12
CA GLU A 9 -14.75 9.36 16.80
C GLU A 9 -14.25 7.94 16.53
N MET A 10 -13.59 7.32 17.51
CA MET A 10 -13.07 5.96 17.34
C MET A 10 -14.19 4.93 17.12
N LEU A 11 -15.35 5.10 17.76
CA LEU A 11 -16.52 4.26 17.57
C LEU A 11 -17.18 4.47 16.21
N GLN A 12 -17.28 5.72 15.73
CA GLN A 12 -17.80 6.04 14.41
C GLN A 12 -16.92 5.44 13.31
N VAL A 13 -15.61 5.69 13.38
CA VAL A 13 -14.62 5.15 12.44
C VAL A 13 -14.66 3.62 12.40
N LYS A 14 -14.72 2.95 13.56
CA LYS A 14 -14.86 1.48 13.62
C LYS A 14 -16.20 0.99 13.04
N GLY A 15 -17.28 1.73 13.25
CA GLY A 15 -18.61 1.41 12.71
C GLY A 15 -18.65 1.50 11.19
N ASP A 16 -18.05 2.54 10.62
CA ASP A 16 -17.99 2.77 9.17
C ASP A 16 -17.10 1.73 8.49
N ARG A 17 -15.98 1.36 9.13
CA ARG A 17 -15.10 0.28 8.67
C ARG A 17 -15.81 -1.07 8.56
N ARG A 18 -16.57 -1.47 9.59
CA ARG A 18 -17.34 -2.74 9.55
C ARG A 18 -18.44 -2.72 8.48
N ARG A 19 -19.10 -1.59 8.27
CA ARG A 19 -20.09 -1.44 7.20
C ARG A 19 -19.44 -1.55 5.82
N ALA A 20 -18.25 -0.97 5.65
CA ALA A 20 -17.51 -1.08 4.40
C ALA A 20 -17.11 -2.54 4.13
N GLU A 21 -16.65 -3.30 5.13
CA GLU A 21 -16.34 -4.73 4.95
C GLU A 21 -17.55 -5.57 4.53
N GLU A 22 -18.71 -5.30 5.14
CA GLU A 22 -19.96 -5.99 4.77
C GLU A 22 -20.42 -5.61 3.36
N TYR A 23 -20.21 -4.35 2.95
CA TYR A 23 -20.47 -3.91 1.58
C TYR A 23 -19.56 -4.60 0.57
N TYR A 24 -18.25 -4.58 0.79
CA TYR A 24 -17.27 -5.19 -0.10
C TYR A 24 -17.43 -6.72 -0.16
N SER A 25 -17.65 -7.40 0.96
CA SER A 25 -17.90 -8.84 0.96
C SER A 25 -19.12 -9.22 0.12
N ARG A 26 -20.21 -8.46 0.19
CA ARG A 26 -21.38 -8.66 -0.68
C ARG A 26 -21.08 -8.37 -2.14
N ALA A 27 -20.26 -7.38 -2.43
CA ALA A 27 -19.90 -7.04 -3.79
C ALA A 27 -18.92 -8.06 -4.41
N ILE A 28 -17.98 -8.62 -3.64
CA ILE A 28 -17.13 -9.75 -4.05
C ILE A 28 -17.98 -11.01 -4.32
N LEU A 29 -19.05 -11.23 -3.55
CA LEU A 29 -19.99 -12.33 -3.83
C LEU A 29 -20.76 -12.12 -5.13
N ALA A 30 -21.02 -10.87 -5.52
CA ALA A 30 -21.67 -10.53 -6.77
C ALA A 30 -20.72 -10.63 -7.97
N ASP A 31 -19.49 -10.13 -7.83
CA ASP A 31 -18.41 -10.28 -8.80
C ASP A 31 -17.08 -10.65 -8.12
N PRO A 32 -16.71 -11.94 -8.09
CA PRO A 32 -15.49 -12.40 -7.44
C PRO A 32 -14.22 -12.16 -8.25
N ASN A 33 -14.36 -11.70 -9.50
CA ASN A 33 -13.25 -11.43 -10.43
C ASN A 33 -13.11 -9.94 -10.75
N ASP A 34 -13.78 -9.06 -9.99
CA ASP A 34 -13.53 -7.63 -10.10
C ASP A 34 -12.23 -7.28 -9.37
N GLY A 35 -11.18 -7.02 -10.15
CA GLY A 35 -9.86 -6.66 -9.62
C GLY A 35 -9.87 -5.35 -8.84
N GLU A 36 -10.65 -4.37 -9.28
CA GLU A 36 -10.75 -3.08 -8.59
C GLU A 36 -11.39 -3.28 -7.22
N LEU A 37 -12.47 -4.05 -7.16
CA LEU A 37 -13.20 -4.33 -5.93
C LEU A 37 -12.37 -5.15 -4.93
N LEU A 38 -11.60 -6.13 -5.41
CA LEU A 38 -10.66 -6.89 -4.60
C LEU A 38 -9.53 -6.00 -4.05
N SER A 39 -9.03 -5.04 -4.83
CA SER A 39 -7.97 -4.12 -4.40
C SER A 39 -8.46 -3.10 -3.36
N GLU A 40 -9.68 -2.59 -3.49
CA GLU A 40 -10.30 -1.72 -2.50
C GLU A 40 -10.58 -2.46 -1.19
N TYR A 41 -11.04 -3.72 -1.28
CA TYR A 41 -11.22 -4.54 -0.09
C TYR A 41 -9.89 -4.85 0.61
N ALA A 42 -8.82 -5.14 -0.15
CA ALA A 42 -7.48 -5.36 0.39
C ALA A 42 -6.99 -4.15 1.20
N ARG A 43 -7.12 -2.94 0.63
CA ARG A 43 -6.77 -1.69 1.30
C ARG A 43 -7.55 -1.48 2.59
N LEU A 44 -8.87 -1.73 2.56
CA LEU A 44 -9.70 -1.64 3.77
C LEU A 44 -9.22 -2.62 4.85
N VAL A 45 -8.96 -3.89 4.49
CA VAL A 45 -8.46 -4.89 5.45
C VAL A 45 -7.13 -4.45 6.06
N TRP A 46 -6.23 -3.87 5.26
CA TRP A 46 -4.99 -3.27 5.75
C TRP A 46 -5.24 -2.14 6.75
N GLU A 47 -6.09 -1.17 6.43
CA GLU A 47 -6.40 -0.02 7.30
C GLU A 47 -7.17 -0.38 8.59
N VAL A 48 -8.00 -1.43 8.51
CA VAL A 48 -8.88 -1.88 9.60
C VAL A 48 -8.15 -2.82 10.55
N HIS A 49 -7.46 -3.81 9.99
CA HIS A 49 -6.85 -4.90 10.75
C HIS A 49 -5.33 -4.80 10.87
N GLY A 50 -4.66 -4.08 9.95
CA GLY A 50 -3.20 -4.10 9.86
C GLY A 50 -2.65 -5.48 9.48
N ASP A 51 -3.47 -6.30 8.83
CA ASP A 51 -3.13 -7.67 8.47
C ASP A 51 -2.55 -7.70 7.06
N GLU A 52 -1.22 -7.65 6.99
CA GLU A 52 -0.45 -7.64 5.76
C GLU A 52 -0.71 -8.90 4.92
N GLU A 53 -0.67 -10.09 5.54
CA GLU A 53 -0.84 -11.35 4.83
C GLU A 53 -2.23 -11.43 4.17
N ARG A 54 -3.28 -11.03 4.90
CA ARG A 54 -4.64 -10.98 4.33
C ARG A 54 -4.73 -9.96 3.20
N ALA A 55 -4.23 -8.73 3.41
CA ALA A 55 -4.29 -7.69 2.40
C ALA A 55 -3.52 -8.08 1.13
N SER A 56 -2.29 -8.58 1.28
CA SER A 56 -1.45 -9.08 0.18
C SER A 56 -2.14 -10.17 -0.63
N SER A 57 -2.80 -11.13 0.04
CA SER A 57 -3.56 -12.18 -0.64
C SER A 57 -4.67 -11.61 -1.55
N TYR A 58 -5.40 -10.58 -1.08
CA TYR A 58 -6.43 -9.92 -1.87
C TYR A 58 -5.84 -9.09 -3.02
N PHE A 59 -4.72 -8.38 -2.82
CA PHE A 59 -4.01 -7.69 -3.90
C PHE A 59 -3.52 -8.64 -4.99
N HIS A 60 -2.97 -9.80 -4.62
CA HIS A 60 -2.57 -10.82 -5.59
C HIS A 60 -3.76 -11.38 -6.37
N ARG A 61 -4.90 -11.61 -5.70
CA ARG A 61 -6.13 -12.02 -6.38
C ARG A 61 -6.62 -10.94 -7.32
N ALA A 62 -6.56 -9.66 -6.92
CA ALA A 62 -6.93 -8.52 -7.73
C ALA A 62 -6.07 -8.43 -9.00
N ALA A 63 -4.73 -8.51 -8.86
CA ALA A 63 -3.80 -8.47 -9.98
C ALA A 63 -3.95 -9.67 -10.92
N ARG A 64 -4.37 -10.83 -10.41
CA ARG A 64 -4.67 -12.00 -11.25
C ARG A 64 -6.00 -11.87 -11.98
N ALA A 65 -6.98 -11.21 -11.36
CA ALA A 65 -8.29 -10.96 -11.95
C ALA A 65 -8.20 -9.92 -13.07
N ASP A 66 -7.44 -8.85 -12.85
CA ASP A 66 -7.18 -7.84 -13.87
C ASP A 66 -5.71 -7.39 -13.88
N PRO A 67 -4.83 -8.12 -14.59
CA PRO A 67 -3.40 -7.82 -14.64
C PRO A 67 -3.06 -6.58 -15.48
N HIS A 68 -4.02 -6.02 -16.22
CA HIS A 68 -3.79 -4.83 -17.05
C HIS A 68 -4.35 -3.56 -16.40
N ASN A 69 -5.03 -3.69 -15.26
CA ASN A 69 -5.60 -2.57 -14.55
C ASN A 69 -4.54 -1.83 -13.74
N SER A 70 -4.20 -0.64 -14.21
CA SER A 70 -3.22 0.23 -13.56
C SER A 70 -3.63 0.62 -12.14
N HIS A 71 -4.92 0.71 -11.83
CA HIS A 71 -5.38 1.03 -10.47
C HIS A 71 -5.06 -0.10 -9.50
N VAL A 72 -5.32 -1.34 -9.90
CA VAL A 72 -5.04 -2.53 -9.10
C VAL A 72 -3.54 -2.66 -8.85
N LEU A 73 -2.73 -2.53 -9.91
CA LEU A 73 -1.28 -2.59 -9.82
C LEU A 73 -0.70 -1.46 -8.95
N ALA A 74 -1.23 -0.24 -9.09
CA ALA A 74 -0.81 0.90 -8.27
C ALA A 74 -1.17 0.71 -6.80
N ALA A 75 -2.36 0.19 -6.50
CA ALA A 75 -2.79 -0.07 -5.13
C ALA A 75 -1.94 -1.17 -4.47
N GLN A 76 -1.60 -2.22 -5.22
CA GLN A 76 -0.68 -3.26 -4.77
C GLN A 76 0.73 -2.70 -4.52
N ALA A 77 1.26 -1.89 -5.44
CA ALA A 77 2.59 -1.29 -5.28
C ALA A 77 2.65 -0.33 -4.08
N ALA A 78 1.61 0.47 -3.87
CA ALA A 78 1.52 1.36 -2.71
C ALA A 78 1.50 0.56 -1.40
N PHE A 79 0.70 -0.50 -1.34
CA PHE A 79 0.70 -1.42 -0.20
C PHE A 79 2.07 -2.03 0.03
N LEU A 80 2.73 -2.55 -1.02
CA LEU A 80 4.07 -3.10 -0.90
C LEU A 80 5.07 -2.05 -0.39
N TRP A 81 5.00 -0.79 -0.80
CA TRP A 81 5.88 0.26 -0.26
C TRP A 81 5.60 0.59 1.21
N ASP A 82 4.35 0.48 1.65
CA ASP A 82 3.97 0.69 3.04
C ASP A 82 4.34 -0.49 3.95
N THR A 83 4.51 -1.70 3.40
CA THR A 83 4.84 -2.92 4.14
C THR A 83 6.29 -3.40 3.95
N ASP A 84 6.94 -3.00 2.87
CA ASP A 84 8.34 -3.28 2.56
C ASP A 84 9.27 -2.35 3.37
N ASP A 85 9.41 -2.65 4.66
CA ASP A 85 10.47 -2.09 5.52
C ASP A 85 11.81 -2.84 5.31
N GLY A 86 12.15 -3.15 4.05
CA GLY A 86 13.48 -3.63 3.66
C GLY A 86 13.60 -5.07 3.14
N ALA A 87 12.74 -5.52 2.24
CA ALA A 87 13.10 -6.55 1.27
C ALA A 87 13.55 -5.90 -0.04
N GLY A 88 14.54 -4.99 0.08
CA GLY A 88 15.49 -4.83 -1.00
C GLY A 88 16.06 -6.22 -1.33
N PRO A 89 16.31 -6.55 -2.61
CA PRO A 89 17.02 -7.78 -2.91
C PRO A 89 18.28 -7.78 -2.03
N ASP A 90 18.45 -8.82 -1.21
CA ASP A 90 19.75 -9.11 -0.64
C ASP A 90 20.71 -9.20 -1.84
N ASP A 91 21.41 -8.09 -2.11
CA ASP A 91 22.45 -7.94 -3.13
C ASP A 91 23.68 -8.74 -2.66
N ASP A 92 23.48 -10.04 -2.42
CA ASP A 92 24.48 -11.05 -2.14
C ASP A 92 24.55 -12.02 -3.32
N ASP A 93 24.63 -11.52 -4.56
CA ASP A 93 25.31 -12.26 -5.63
C ASP A 93 25.85 -11.31 -6.71
N ALA A 94 27.17 -11.24 -6.74
CA ALA A 94 27.98 -10.43 -7.61
C ALA A 94 27.69 -10.66 -9.11
N MET A 95 27.31 -9.60 -9.82
CA MET A 95 27.77 -9.39 -11.19
C MET A 95 28.31 -7.96 -11.35
N THR A 96 29.64 -7.89 -11.28
CA THR A 96 30.47 -6.79 -11.77
C THR A 96 29.98 -6.29 -13.14
N MET A 97 29.17 -5.23 -13.14
CA MET A 97 29.04 -4.32 -14.26
C MET A 97 29.45 -2.94 -13.78
N SER A 98 30.64 -2.52 -14.21
CA SER A 98 31.23 -1.22 -13.96
C SER A 98 30.32 -0.09 -14.43
N TYR A 99 29.49 0.45 -13.54
CA TYR A 99 28.80 1.70 -13.77
C TYR A 99 29.68 2.85 -13.28
N THR A 100 30.51 3.34 -14.20
CA THR A 100 31.22 4.59 -14.05
C THR A 100 30.22 5.74 -13.90
N GLY A 101 30.19 6.33 -12.70
CA GLY A 101 30.08 7.77 -12.51
C GLY A 101 28.68 8.38 -12.60
N PHE A 102 28.07 8.59 -11.44
CA PHE A 102 27.54 9.92 -11.09
C PHE A 102 27.40 10.04 -9.57
N PRO A 103 28.25 10.80 -8.86
CA PRO A 103 28.05 11.02 -7.44
C PRO A 103 26.93 12.04 -7.24
N ALA A 104 25.89 11.64 -6.52
CA ALA A 104 24.99 12.58 -5.86
C ALA A 104 25.79 13.25 -4.72
N ALA A 105 26.13 14.53 -4.87
CA ALA A 105 26.62 15.37 -3.79
C ALA A 105 25.57 16.42 -3.43
N HIS A 106 25.06 16.28 -2.21
CA HIS A 106 24.24 17.23 -1.44
C HIS A 106 24.90 18.62 -1.26
N PRO A 107 24.12 19.65 -0.84
CA PRO A 107 24.40 21.07 -1.04
C PRO A 107 25.29 21.68 0.06
N SER A 108 26.04 22.76 -0.26
CA SER A 108 26.35 23.85 0.68
C SER A 108 27.05 25.05 0.02
N MET A 109 26.81 26.20 0.65
CA MET A 109 27.11 27.56 0.24
C MET A 109 28.61 27.92 0.28
N ALA A 110 29.03 28.85 -0.60
CA ALA A 110 30.07 29.83 -0.28
C ALA A 110 30.03 31.02 -1.26
N SER A 111 29.94 32.22 -0.70
CA SER A 111 29.95 33.54 -1.34
C SER A 111 31.32 33.92 -1.92
N ALA A 112 31.35 34.76 -2.97
CA ALA A 112 32.41 35.75 -3.28
C ALA A 112 31.98 36.57 -4.53
N THR A 113 31.57 37.84 -4.36
CA THR A 113 32.37 39.07 -4.43
C THR A 113 32.37 39.72 -5.83
N SER A 114 31.91 40.96 -5.90
CA SER A 114 32.34 41.99 -6.84
C SER A 114 32.25 43.33 -6.14
#